data_AF-A0A9E5UY91-F1
#
_entry.id   AF-A0A9E5UY91-F1
#
_cell.length_a   1.000
_cell.length_b   1.000
_cell.length_c   1.000
_cell.angle_alpha   90.00
_cell.angle_beta   90.00
_cell.angle_gamma   90.00
#
_symmetry.space_group_name_H-M   'P 1'
#
loop_
_entity.id
_entity.type
_entity.pdbx_description
1 polymer ?
#
loop_
_entity_poly.entity_id
_entity_poly.type
_entity_poly.pdbx_seq_one_letter_code
_entity_poly.pdbx_strand_id
1 'polypeptide(L)'
;MQGISLSTPANRVSFDFGFVSTRVGLDAIGTGGDVVITTRALSVTNGAELLAETSGRGGAGDVIINAAIVSPLTLVLSLPT
;
A
#
# COMPACT_ATOMS: atom_id res chain seq x y z
N MET A 1 0.37 -3.46 -18.63
CA MET A 1 -0.25 -4.12 -17.45
C MET A 1 -1.08 -3.06 -16.75
N GLN A 2 -2.29 -3.37 -16.26
CA GLN A 2 -3.11 -2.39 -15.54
C GLN A 2 -2.64 -2.32 -14.08
N GLY A 3 -2.50 -1.12 -13.52
CA GLY A 3 -2.15 -0.91 -12.11
C GLY A 3 -3.27 -1.32 -11.14
N ILE A 4 -2.98 -1.27 -9.84
CA ILE A 4 -3.97 -1.52 -8.78
C ILE A 4 -4.50 -0.17 -8.31
N SER A 5 -5.77 0.13 -8.58
CA SER A 5 -6.42 1.35 -8.06
C SER A 5 -7.47 0.97 -7.02
N LEU A 6 -7.24 1.36 -5.76
CA LEU A 6 -8.22 1.23 -4.68
C LEU A 6 -8.77 2.62 -4.33
N SER A 7 -10.05 2.82 -4.61
CA SER A 7 -10.82 3.97 -4.16
C SER A 7 -12.04 3.47 -3.41
N THR A 8 -12.18 3.87 -2.14
CA THR A 8 -13.34 3.49 -1.34
C THR A 8 -14.22 4.70 -1.05
N PRO A 9 -15.54 4.61 -1.28
CA PRO A 9 -16.49 5.60 -0.78
C PRO A 9 -16.64 5.54 0.75
N ALA A 10 -16.25 4.41 1.36
CA ALA A 10 -16.40 4.12 2.79
C ALA A 10 -15.43 4.89 3.71
N ASN A 11 -14.67 5.86 3.18
CA ASN A 11 -13.94 6.83 3.98
C ASN A 11 -12.76 6.25 4.81
N ARG A 12 -12.45 4.96 4.65
CA ARG A 12 -11.27 4.28 5.20
C ARG A 12 -10.88 3.06 4.35
N VAL A 13 -9.57 2.82 4.24
CA VAL A 13 -8.96 1.59 3.72
C VAL A 13 -8.11 1.00 4.85
N SER A 14 -8.21 -0.31 5.05
CA SER A 14 -7.46 -1.02 6.09
C SER A 14 -6.78 -2.25 5.50
N PHE A 15 -5.47 -2.31 5.64
CA PHE A 15 -4.66 -3.48 5.35
C PHE A 15 -4.20 -4.08 6.67
N ASP A 16 -4.58 -5.34 6.92
CA ASP A 16 -4.26 -6.07 8.14
C ASP A 16 -3.63 -7.41 7.76
N PHE A 17 -2.37 -7.64 8.17
CA PHE A 17 -1.52 -8.77 7.74
C PHE A 17 -1.36 -8.96 6.21
N GLY A 18 -1.84 -8.00 5.40
CA GLY A 18 -1.97 -8.13 3.95
C GLY A 18 -0.77 -7.61 3.16
N PHE A 19 -0.71 -8.01 1.90
CA PHE A 19 0.32 -7.57 0.96
C PHE A 19 -0.34 -7.00 -0.30
N VAL A 20 0.01 -5.79 -0.69
CA VAL A 20 -0.29 -5.26 -2.03
C VAL A 20 1.01 -5.09 -2.75
N SER A 21 1.17 -5.77 -3.88
CA SER A 21 2.37 -5.61 -4.68
C SER A 21 2.12 -5.54 -6.17
N THR A 22 2.96 -4.75 -6.84
CA THR A 22 3.16 -4.80 -8.28
C THR A 22 4.56 -5.34 -8.54
N ARG A 23 4.69 -6.27 -9.50
CA ARG A 23 5.96 -6.96 -9.73
C ARG A 23 6.30 -7.09 -11.20
N VAL A 24 7.52 -6.68 -11.55
CA VAL A 24 8.16 -7.03 -12.83
C VAL A 24 9.12 -8.19 -12.57
N GLY A 25 8.73 -9.40 -12.97
CA GLY A 25 9.48 -10.63 -12.70
C GLY A 25 10.81 -10.73 -13.45
N LEU A 26 11.65 -11.70 -13.07
CA LEU A 26 12.87 -12.02 -13.82
C LEU A 26 12.52 -12.28 -15.29
N ASP A 27 13.41 -11.84 -16.19
CA ASP A 27 13.28 -11.91 -17.66
C ASP A 27 12.13 -11.09 -18.28
N ALA A 28 11.29 -10.44 -17.47
CA ALA A 28 10.31 -9.48 -17.97
C ALA A 28 11.00 -8.15 -18.33
N ILE A 29 10.62 -7.61 -19.49
CA ILE A 29 10.99 -6.26 -19.91
C ILE A 29 9.70 -5.43 -19.97
N GLY A 30 9.59 -4.42 -19.10
CA GLY A 30 8.41 -3.56 -19.08
C GLY A 30 8.28 -2.75 -17.80
N THR A 31 7.29 -1.85 -17.79
CA THR A 31 6.93 -1.06 -16.62
C THR A 31 5.77 -1.74 -15.91
N GLY A 32 5.93 -2.02 -14.61
CA GLY A 32 4.86 -2.46 -13.73
C GLY A 32 3.80 -1.36 -13.57
N GLY A 33 2.60 -1.76 -13.16
CA GLY A 33 1.52 -0.81 -12.91
C GLY A 33 1.72 -0.09 -11.59
N ASP A 34 1.11 1.09 -11.46
CA ASP A 34 1.11 1.84 -10.20
C ASP A 34 0.04 1.30 -9.25
N VAL A 35 0.31 1.40 -7.94
CA VAL A 35 -0.67 1.20 -6.88
C VAL A 35 -1.14 2.57 -6.42
N VAL A 36 -2.39 2.94 -6.70
CA VAL A 36 -2.95 4.22 -6.26
C VAL A 36 -4.05 3.96 -5.23
N ILE A 37 -3.81 4.40 -3.99
CA ILE A 37 -4.78 4.33 -2.90
C ILE A 37 -5.28 5.73 -2.61
N THR A 38 -6.58 5.97 -2.83
CA THR A 38 -7.21 7.26 -2.48
C THR A 38 -8.29 7.02 -1.44
N THR A 39 -8.10 7.56 -0.24
CA THR A 39 -8.99 7.36 0.91
C THR A 39 -8.91 8.56 1.86
N ARG A 40 -9.89 8.74 2.74
CA ARG A 40 -9.72 9.72 3.84
C ARG A 40 -8.84 9.16 4.97
N ALA A 41 -8.98 7.88 5.29
CA ALA A 41 -8.18 7.23 6.32
C ALA A 41 -7.52 5.95 5.80
N LEU A 42 -6.24 5.77 6.05
CA LEU A 42 -5.50 4.56 5.75
C LEU A 42 -4.94 3.97 7.05
N SER A 43 -5.12 2.65 7.21
CA SER A 43 -4.57 1.86 8.30
C SER A 43 -3.76 0.72 7.71
N VAL A 44 -2.48 0.63 8.06
CA VAL A 44 -1.59 -0.47 7.68
C VAL A 44 -1.07 -1.07 8.98
N THR A 45 -1.59 -2.24 9.35
CA THR A 45 -1.37 -2.83 10.68
C THR A 45 -0.87 -4.26 10.58
N ASN A 46 -0.31 -4.73 11.69
CA ASN A 46 0.14 -6.13 11.86
C ASN A 46 1.08 -6.62 10.75
N GLY A 47 2.04 -5.77 10.36
CA GLY A 47 3.05 -6.12 9.35
C GLY A 47 2.53 -6.17 7.92
N ALA A 48 1.38 -5.54 7.62
CA ALA A 48 0.95 -5.37 6.25
C ALA A 48 1.95 -4.53 5.44
N GLU A 49 2.17 -4.88 4.18
CA GLU A 49 3.16 -4.23 3.31
C GLU A 49 2.54 -3.81 1.95
N LEU A 50 2.99 -2.66 1.45
CA LEU A 50 2.59 -2.08 0.15
C LEU A 50 3.88 -1.85 -0.64
N LEU A 51 4.14 -2.64 -1.68
CA LEU A 51 5.43 -2.65 -2.38
C LEU A 51 5.30 -2.59 -3.90
N ALA A 52 6.23 -1.91 -4.54
CA ALA A 52 6.47 -2.04 -5.98
C ALA A 52 7.86 -2.64 -6.18
N GLU A 53 7.93 -3.86 -6.71
CA GLU A 53 9.19 -4.61 -6.87
C GLU A 53 9.55 -4.89 -8.33
N THR A 54 10.80 -4.63 -8.70
CA THR A 54 11.36 -5.06 -9.98
C THR A 54 12.44 -6.11 -9.72
N SER A 55 12.29 -7.27 -10.34
CA SER A 55 13.35 -8.29 -10.48
C SER A 55 13.83 -8.43 -11.93
N GLY A 56 13.10 -7.90 -12.91
CA GLY A 56 13.44 -7.89 -14.34
C GLY A 56 14.09 -6.58 -14.83
N ARG A 57 13.95 -6.25 -16.11
CA ARG A 57 14.44 -4.99 -16.70
C ARG A 57 13.28 -4.01 -16.93
N GLY A 58 13.25 -2.92 -16.16
CA GLY A 58 12.20 -1.89 -16.24
C GLY A 58 11.81 -1.40 -14.84
N GLY A 59 10.84 -0.50 -14.74
CA GLY A 59 10.35 0.03 -13.45
C GLY A 59 9.20 -0.79 -12.89
N ALA A 60 9.08 -0.93 -11.57
CA ALA A 60 8.01 -1.70 -10.94
C ALA A 60 6.65 -0.97 -10.93
N GLY A 61 6.64 0.31 -11.31
CA GLY A 61 5.58 1.26 -10.98
C GLY A 61 5.80 1.88 -9.61
N ASP A 62 4.91 2.78 -9.21
CA ASP A 62 4.95 3.49 -7.93
C ASP A 62 3.80 3.08 -7.01
N VAL A 63 4.03 3.16 -5.68
CA VAL A 63 2.97 3.09 -4.68
C VAL A 63 2.63 4.51 -4.24
N ILE A 64 1.45 4.99 -4.64
CA ILE A 64 0.97 6.35 -4.42
C ILE A 64 -0.21 6.30 -3.44
N ILE A 65 -0.03 6.91 -2.27
CA ILE A 65 -1.06 6.98 -1.21
C ILE A 65 -1.53 8.42 -1.07
N ASN A 66 -2.80 8.64 -1.43
CA ASN A 66 -3.53 9.87 -1.20
C ASN A 66 -4.50 9.66 -0.03
N ALA A 67 -3.99 9.87 1.20
CA ALA A 67 -4.76 9.72 2.43
C ALA A 67 -4.73 10.97 3.29
N ALA A 68 -5.89 11.40 3.80
CA ALA A 68 -5.95 12.54 4.74
C ALA A 68 -5.46 12.17 6.14
N ILE A 69 -5.62 10.91 6.54
CA ILE A 69 -5.18 10.37 7.81
C ILE A 69 -4.48 9.03 7.54
N VAL A 70 -3.27 8.87 8.04
CA VAL A 70 -2.58 7.58 8.09
C VAL A 70 -2.41 7.24 9.57
N SER A 71 -3.06 6.18 10.03
CA SER A 71 -3.00 5.79 11.44
C SER A 71 -1.80 4.87 11.70
N PRO A 72 -0.76 5.29 12.44
CA PRO A 72 0.19 4.36 13.04
C PRO A 72 -0.43 3.72 14.30
N LEU A 73 0.16 2.61 14.72
CA LEU A 73 -0.21 1.75 15.83
C LEU A 73 -0.68 2.47 17.12
N THR A 74 -1.56 1.76 17.84
CA THR A 74 -2.28 2.10 19.07
C THR A 74 -1.41 2.78 20.15
N LEU A 75 -1.85 3.95 20.61
CA LEU A 75 -1.31 4.58 21.83
C LEU A 75 -1.91 3.91 23.06
N VAL A 76 -1.11 3.18 23.84
CA VAL A 76 -1.54 2.65 25.15
C VAL A 76 -1.19 3.69 26.21
N LEU A 77 -2.18 4.44 26.69
CA LEU A 77 -1.99 5.31 27.87
C LEU A 77 -2.00 4.42 29.12
N SER A 78 -0.84 4.09 29.67
CA SER A 78 -0.77 3.53 31.03
C SER A 78 -1.06 4.65 32.03
N LEU A 79 -2.17 4.57 32.76
CA LEU A 79 -2.41 5.43 33.92
C LEU A 79 -1.42 5.03 35.04
N PRO A 80 -0.73 6.00 35.68
CA PRO A 80 0.09 5.69 36.84
C PRO A 80 -0.82 5.23 38.00
N THR A 81 -0.42 4.14 38.66
CA THR A 81 -1.00 3.68 39.92
C THR A 81 -0.69 4.61 41.07
#